data_AF-A0A508BBU3-F1
#
_entry.id   AF-A0A508BBU3-F1
#
_cell.length_a   1.000
_cell.length_b   1.000
_cell.length_c   1.000
_cell.angle_alpha   90.00
_cell.angle_beta   90.00
_cell.angle_gamma   90.00
#
_symmetry.space_group_name_H-M   'P 1'
#
loop_
_entity.id
_entity.type
_entity.pdbx_description
1 polymer ?
#
loop_
_entity_poly.entity_id
_entity_poly.type
_entity_poly.pdbx_seq_one_letter_code
_entity_poly.pdbx_strand_id
1 'polypeptide(L)'
;MDMAPEGIPLAQGGQGRDGLQMDVLHLPLGPVLPFWPAGLVLHCSLQGDVVVDAVTAVVAGHNGGGRAHGSQPDLATAVLSDDVMSLLALAGADDLAARASVVRDALVRGDRAAARDSAVRLQRKIRRSLLLRWFLRGVLVLDQSDLEHHDLPESYRGDAYDRLLSMVERLQAGVGGGSLVSEQDGAVPWETLPKLITGLELGTVRLAVASLNPGAFQTSQEVRHA
;
A
#
# COMPACT_ATOMS: atom_id res chain seq x y z
N MET A 1 -29.04 32.34 22.86
CA MET A 1 -29.89 31.32 22.22
C MET A 1 -29.57 31.41 20.74
N ASP A 2 -28.66 30.57 20.24
CA ASP A 2 -28.34 30.52 18.81
C ASP A 2 -29.10 29.36 18.18
N MET A 3 -29.91 29.69 17.17
CA MET A 3 -30.77 28.77 16.43
C MET A 3 -30.23 28.61 15.01
N ALA A 4 -30.12 27.37 14.54
CA ALA A 4 -29.88 27.05 13.13
C ALA A 4 -31.17 27.26 12.30
N PRO A 5 -31.06 27.52 10.98
CA PRO A 5 -32.12 28.14 10.17
C PRO A 5 -33.37 27.29 9.88
N GLU A 6 -33.46 26.03 10.31
CA GLU A 6 -34.63 25.16 10.04
C GLU A 6 -35.46 24.78 11.28
N GLY A 7 -35.24 25.39 12.44
CA GLY A 7 -36.13 25.23 13.59
C GLY A 7 -36.17 23.83 14.22
N ILE A 8 -35.35 22.89 13.74
CA ILE A 8 -35.06 21.64 14.43
C ILE A 8 -34.07 21.98 15.54
N PRO A 9 -34.43 21.83 16.82
CA PRO A 9 -33.48 22.00 17.90
C PRO A 9 -32.39 20.94 17.73
N LEU A 10 -31.16 21.38 17.40
CA LEU A 10 -29.97 20.57 17.58
C LEU A 10 -29.98 20.10 19.03
N ALA A 11 -29.80 18.79 19.24
CA ALA A 11 -29.67 18.24 20.59
C ALA A 11 -28.59 19.03 21.33
N GLN A 12 -29.00 19.87 22.29
CA GLN A 12 -28.07 20.57 23.15
C GLN A 12 -27.39 19.51 24.02
N GLY A 13 -26.05 19.46 23.96
CA GLY A 13 -25.27 18.54 24.78
C GLY A 13 -25.58 18.78 26.26
N GLY A 14 -26.11 17.77 26.94
CA GLY A 14 -26.34 17.81 28.38
C GLY A 14 -25.02 17.82 29.17
N GLN A 15 -25.04 18.41 30.38
CA GLN A 15 -23.89 18.57 31.29
C GLN A 15 -23.27 17.25 31.81
N GLY A 16 -23.68 16.11 31.26
CA GLY A 16 -23.35 14.76 31.74
C GLY A 16 -22.67 13.88 30.69
N ARG A 17 -21.82 14.45 29.82
CA ARG A 17 -20.68 13.64 29.37
C ARG A 17 -19.69 13.62 30.53
N ASP A 18 -19.45 12.44 31.07
CA ASP A 18 -18.45 12.12 32.10
C ASP A 18 -17.01 12.59 31.80
N GLY A 19 -16.76 13.18 30.63
CA GLY A 19 -15.42 13.53 30.19
C GLY A 19 -14.59 12.28 29.92
N LEU A 20 -15.20 11.10 29.73
CA LEU A 20 -14.49 9.90 29.34
C LEU A 20 -13.86 10.14 27.98
N GLN A 21 -12.56 10.43 28.02
CA GLN A 21 -11.67 10.33 26.90
C GLN A 21 -11.87 8.95 26.26
N MET A 22 -12.07 8.89 24.94
CA MET A 22 -12.17 7.61 24.24
C MET A 22 -10.95 6.75 24.56
N ASP A 23 -11.17 5.48 24.89
CA ASP A 23 -10.11 4.52 25.11
C ASP A 23 -9.23 4.44 23.85
N VAL A 24 -7.93 4.67 24.03
CA VAL A 24 -6.94 4.54 22.97
C VAL A 24 -6.44 3.09 22.96
N LEU A 25 -6.60 2.41 21.82
CA LEU A 25 -6.07 1.07 21.62
C LEU A 25 -4.76 1.14 20.82
N HIS A 26 -3.68 0.61 21.39
CA HIS A 26 -2.42 0.45 20.67
C HIS A 26 -2.37 -0.92 19.99
N LEU A 27 -2.23 -0.93 18.66
CA LEU A 27 -2.23 -2.14 17.84
C LEU A 27 -1.00 -2.17 16.91
N PRO A 28 -0.07 -3.13 17.08
CA PRO A 28 0.97 -3.37 16.09
C PRO A 28 0.45 -4.15 14.89
N LEU A 29 0.73 -3.66 13.68
CA LEU A 29 0.50 -4.36 12.42
C LEU A 29 1.84 -4.81 11.84
N GLY A 30 1.96 -6.10 11.51
CA GLY A 30 3.20 -6.69 10.99
C GLY A 30 4.13 -7.26 12.07
N PRO A 31 5.32 -7.79 11.70
CA PRO A 31 5.85 -7.88 10.34
C PRO A 31 5.42 -9.13 9.59
N VAL A 32 4.69 -10.05 10.25
CA VAL A 32 4.31 -11.37 9.73
C VAL A 32 2.86 -11.47 9.28
N LEU A 33 2.21 -10.34 9.03
CA LEU A 33 0.84 -10.34 8.51
C LEU A 33 0.84 -10.87 7.07
N PRO A 34 -0.17 -11.67 6.66
CA PRO A 34 -0.30 -12.09 5.26
C PRO A 34 -0.34 -10.89 4.33
N PHE A 35 0.37 -10.97 3.20
CA PHE A 35 0.40 -9.92 2.16
C PHE A 35 0.84 -8.54 2.70
N TRP A 36 1.69 -8.54 3.73
CA TRP A 36 2.25 -7.33 4.34
C TRP A 36 3.71 -7.11 3.90
N PRO A 37 4.19 -5.87 3.77
CA PRO A 37 5.58 -5.59 3.47
C PRO A 37 6.52 -6.25 4.49
N ALA A 38 7.43 -7.10 4.00
CA ALA A 38 8.29 -7.91 4.86
C ALA A 38 9.20 -7.03 5.72
N GLY A 39 9.17 -7.22 7.04
CA GLY A 39 10.00 -6.47 7.98
C GLY A 39 9.40 -5.15 8.46
N LEU A 40 8.28 -4.68 7.90
CA LEU A 40 7.57 -3.50 8.37
C LEU A 40 6.73 -3.81 9.61
N VAL A 41 6.86 -3.00 10.65
CA VAL A 41 5.93 -2.94 11.78
C VAL A 41 5.33 -1.55 11.83
N LEU A 42 4.03 -1.47 12.01
CA LEU A 42 3.30 -0.22 12.15
C LEU A 42 2.56 -0.23 13.48
N HIS A 43 3.02 0.58 14.41
CA HIS A 43 2.40 0.77 15.71
C HIS A 43 1.30 1.83 15.58
N CYS A 44 0.04 1.40 15.51
CA CYS A 44 -1.11 2.29 15.42
C CYS A 44 -1.69 2.58 16.81
N SER A 45 -2.10 3.82 17.04
CA SER A 45 -2.99 4.22 18.11
C SER A 45 -4.38 4.43 17.50
N LEU A 46 -5.37 3.73 18.02
CA LEU A 46 -6.74 3.70 17.50
C LEU A 46 -7.71 4.34 18.48
N GLN A 47 -8.67 5.10 17.95
CA GLN A 47 -9.86 5.55 18.67
C GLN A 47 -11.09 5.00 17.95
N GLY A 48 -11.70 3.96 18.53
CA GLY A 48 -12.64 3.13 17.79
C GLY A 48 -11.90 2.34 16.71
N ASP A 49 -12.30 2.51 15.46
CA ASP A 49 -11.65 1.93 14.28
C ASP A 49 -10.73 2.90 13.54
N VAL A 50 -10.68 4.17 13.92
CA VAL A 50 -9.86 5.19 13.26
C VAL A 50 -8.44 5.21 13.85
N VAL A 51 -7.45 5.22 12.97
CA VAL A 51 -6.04 5.47 13.34
C VAL A 51 -5.87 6.95 13.64
N VAL A 52 -5.54 7.28 14.89
CA VAL A 52 -5.31 8.67 15.32
C VAL A 52 -3.83 9.03 15.39
N ASP A 53 -2.96 8.03 15.49
CA ASP A 53 -1.52 8.19 15.45
C ASP A 53 -0.88 6.88 14.98
N ALA A 54 0.31 6.97 14.40
CA ALA A 54 1.06 5.82 13.96
C ALA A 54 2.57 6.06 14.03
N VAL A 55 3.32 4.98 14.25
CA VAL A 55 4.79 4.99 14.16
C VAL A 55 5.24 3.74 13.43
N THR A 56 6.17 3.90 12.48
CA THR A 56 6.79 2.78 11.80
C THR A 56 8.06 2.31 12.51
N ALA A 57 8.25 1.00 12.53
CA ALA A 57 9.48 0.35 12.93
C ALA A 57 9.84 -0.71 11.88
N VAL A 58 11.13 -0.94 11.67
CA VAL A 58 11.62 -1.95 10.73
C VAL A 58 12.37 -3.01 11.51
N VAL A 59 11.97 -4.27 11.33
CA VAL A 59 12.75 -5.41 11.82
C VAL A 59 13.87 -5.67 10.82
N ALA A 60 15.08 -5.23 11.16
CA ALA A 60 16.27 -5.52 10.39
C ALA A 60 16.52 -7.04 10.37
N GLY A 61 16.45 -7.66 9.19
CA GLY A 61 16.88 -9.03 9.00
C GLY A 61 18.40 -9.12 9.05
N HIS A 62 18.94 -10.09 9.78
CA HIS A 62 20.37 -10.44 9.75
C HIS A 62 20.69 -11.19 8.44
N ASN A 63 20.63 -10.50 7.30
CA ASN A 63 21.09 -11.05 6.04
C ASN A 63 22.51 -10.57 5.79
N GLY A 64 23.49 -11.41 6.19
CA GLY A 64 24.88 -11.23 5.82
C GLY A 64 25.01 -11.06 4.31
N GLY A 65 25.54 -9.90 3.89
CA GLY A 65 25.96 -9.67 2.50
C GLY A 65 24.87 -9.91 1.45
N GLY A 66 23.67 -9.36 1.64
CA GLY A 66 22.68 -9.25 0.58
C GLY A 66 23.21 -8.31 -0.50
N ARG A 67 23.90 -8.90 -1.49
CA ARG A 67 24.37 -8.23 -2.72
C ARG A 67 23.34 -7.18 -3.13
N ALA A 68 23.78 -5.93 -3.34
CA ALA A 68 23.02 -4.98 -4.14
C ALA A 68 22.48 -5.76 -5.33
N HIS A 69 21.15 -5.95 -5.39
CA HIS A 69 20.49 -6.71 -6.44
C HIS A 69 20.71 -5.91 -7.71
N GLY A 70 21.86 -6.15 -8.36
CA GLY A 70 22.26 -5.48 -9.57
C GLY A 70 21.20 -5.77 -10.62
N SER A 71 20.40 -4.75 -10.93
CA SER A 71 19.70 -4.51 -12.19
C SER A 71 19.28 -5.76 -12.97
N GLN A 72 18.61 -6.74 -12.34
CA GLN A 72 17.91 -7.79 -13.08
C GLN A 72 16.48 -7.31 -13.31
N PRO A 73 16.14 -6.79 -14.50
CA PRO A 73 14.83 -6.19 -14.76
C PRO A 73 13.68 -7.19 -14.55
N ASP A 74 13.92 -8.48 -14.83
CA ASP A 74 12.91 -9.53 -14.63
C ASP A 74 12.60 -9.75 -13.14
N LEU A 75 13.58 -9.60 -12.24
CA LEU A 75 13.37 -9.74 -10.81
C LEU A 75 12.54 -8.58 -10.24
N ALA A 76 12.88 -7.33 -10.62
CA ALA A 76 12.08 -6.17 -10.23
C ALA A 76 10.63 -6.26 -10.75
N THR A 77 10.46 -6.80 -11.96
CA THR A 77 9.12 -7.04 -12.54
C THR A 77 8.38 -8.16 -11.81
N ALA A 78 9.09 -9.21 -11.36
CA ALA A 78 8.51 -10.27 -10.55
C ALA A 78 8.06 -9.76 -9.18
N VAL A 79 8.85 -8.90 -8.53
CA VAL A 79 8.49 -8.25 -7.26
C VAL A 79 7.23 -7.39 -7.44
N LEU A 80 7.18 -6.55 -8.48
CA LEU A 80 5.97 -5.76 -8.78
C LEU A 80 4.74 -6.64 -9.01
N SER A 81 4.92 -7.82 -9.60
CA SER A 81 3.85 -8.81 -9.76
C SER A 81 3.39 -9.39 -8.41
N ASP A 82 4.30 -9.59 -7.45
CA ASP A 82 3.96 -9.98 -6.07
C ASP A 82 3.23 -8.87 -5.31
N ASP A 83 3.55 -7.61 -5.57
CA ASP A 83 2.87 -6.46 -4.97
C ASP A 83 1.42 -6.35 -5.48
N VAL A 84 1.22 -6.52 -6.79
CA VAL A 84 -0.11 -6.61 -7.40
C VAL A 84 -0.89 -7.80 -6.83
N MET A 85 -0.26 -8.97 -6.70
CA MET A 85 -0.86 -10.16 -6.10
C MET A 85 -1.33 -9.89 -4.66
N SER A 86 -0.48 -9.25 -3.85
CA SER A 86 -0.73 -8.96 -2.44
C SER A 86 -1.93 -8.04 -2.25
N LEU A 87 -2.01 -6.95 -3.02
CA LEU A 87 -3.16 -6.04 -2.98
C LEU A 87 -4.46 -6.74 -3.42
N LEU A 88 -4.42 -7.54 -4.48
CA LEU A 88 -5.58 -8.29 -4.97
C LEU A 88 -6.06 -9.33 -3.95
N ALA A 89 -5.15 -10.02 -3.27
CA ALA A 89 -5.49 -11.00 -2.24
C ALA A 89 -6.12 -10.31 -1.01
N LEU A 90 -5.58 -9.16 -0.57
CA LEU A 90 -6.19 -8.37 0.50
C LEU A 90 -7.58 -7.84 0.13
N ALA A 91 -7.80 -7.57 -1.15
CA ALA A 91 -9.11 -7.19 -1.68
C ALA A 91 -10.09 -8.37 -1.86
N GLY A 92 -9.70 -9.59 -1.47
CA GLY A 92 -10.51 -10.80 -1.64
C GLY A 92 -10.67 -11.25 -3.09
N ALA A 93 -9.84 -10.75 -4.00
CA ALA A 93 -9.88 -11.06 -5.43
C ALA A 93 -8.94 -12.22 -5.78
N ASP A 94 -9.12 -13.38 -5.14
CA ASP A 94 -8.17 -14.50 -5.19
C ASP A 94 -7.89 -15.03 -6.60
N ASP A 95 -8.89 -15.08 -7.51
CA ASP A 95 -8.67 -15.47 -8.92
C ASP A 95 -7.73 -14.49 -9.63
N LEU A 96 -7.81 -13.19 -9.33
CA LEU A 96 -6.93 -12.18 -9.91
C LEU A 96 -5.54 -12.23 -9.27
N ALA A 97 -5.45 -12.47 -7.96
CA ALA A 97 -4.19 -12.69 -7.26
C ALA A 97 -3.45 -13.91 -7.85
N ALA A 98 -4.13 -15.04 -8.05
CA ALA A 98 -3.55 -16.22 -8.68
C ALA A 98 -3.03 -15.95 -10.11
N ARG A 99 -3.75 -15.11 -10.87
CA ARG A 99 -3.28 -14.68 -12.20
C ARG A 99 -2.03 -13.81 -12.15
N ALA A 100 -1.89 -12.96 -11.11
CA ALA A 100 -0.66 -12.22 -10.88
C ALA A 100 0.51 -13.17 -10.52
N SER A 101 0.27 -14.22 -9.72
CA SER A 101 1.29 -15.25 -9.47
C SER A 101 1.75 -15.95 -10.76
N VAL A 102 0.84 -16.23 -11.70
CA VAL A 102 1.21 -16.81 -13.00
C VAL A 102 2.15 -15.91 -13.80
N VAL A 103 1.97 -14.58 -13.74
CA VAL A 103 2.88 -13.62 -14.38
C VAL A 103 4.27 -13.70 -13.74
N ARG A 104 4.33 -13.65 -12.41
CA ARG A 104 5.58 -13.82 -11.65
C ARG A 104 6.28 -15.13 -11.99
N ASP A 105 5.58 -16.24 -11.96
CA ASP A 105 6.17 -17.56 -12.18
C ASP A 105 6.72 -17.68 -13.62
N ALA A 106 6.08 -17.03 -14.60
CA ALA A 106 6.60 -16.95 -15.96
C ALA A 106 7.88 -16.10 -16.04
N LEU A 107 7.94 -14.96 -15.35
CA LEU A 107 9.13 -14.12 -15.25
C LEU A 107 10.30 -14.85 -14.58
N VAL A 108 10.05 -15.55 -13.47
CA VAL A 108 11.05 -16.35 -12.75
C VAL A 108 11.61 -17.48 -13.64
N ARG A 109 10.77 -18.06 -14.52
CA ARG A 109 11.18 -19.06 -15.52
C ARG A 109 11.84 -18.46 -16.76
N GLY A 110 11.90 -17.13 -16.89
CA GLY A 110 12.43 -16.43 -18.06
C GLY A 110 11.51 -16.45 -19.29
N ASP A 111 10.26 -16.90 -19.15
CA ASP A 111 9.27 -16.95 -20.24
C ASP A 111 8.52 -15.63 -20.37
N ARG A 112 9.19 -14.64 -21.00
CA ARG A 112 8.62 -13.30 -21.19
C ARG A 112 7.37 -13.29 -22.07
N ALA A 113 7.25 -14.20 -23.03
CA ALA A 113 6.08 -14.27 -23.89
C ALA A 113 4.84 -14.66 -23.08
N ALA A 114 4.94 -15.74 -22.28
CA ALA A 114 3.84 -16.15 -21.40
C ALA A 114 3.52 -15.11 -20.32
N ALA A 115 4.54 -14.42 -19.79
CA ALA A 115 4.35 -13.34 -18.83
C ALA A 115 3.56 -12.17 -19.45
N ARG A 116 3.89 -11.74 -20.69
CA ARG A 116 3.21 -10.64 -21.38
C ARG A 116 1.75 -10.95 -21.60
N ASP A 117 1.48 -12.12 -22.17
CA ASP A 117 0.14 -12.61 -22.44
C ASP A 117 -0.72 -12.67 -21.16
N SER A 118 -0.12 -13.14 -20.07
CA SER A 118 -0.79 -13.23 -18.77
C SER A 118 -1.04 -11.86 -18.15
N ALA A 119 -0.09 -10.92 -18.25
CA ALA A 119 -0.25 -9.54 -17.76
C ALA A 119 -1.34 -8.76 -18.53
N VAL A 120 -1.44 -8.94 -19.85
CA VAL A 120 -2.52 -8.36 -20.68
C VAL A 120 -3.89 -8.91 -20.27
N ARG A 121 -3.98 -10.23 -20.04
CA ARG A 121 -5.22 -10.85 -19.55
C ARG A 121 -5.60 -10.35 -18.16
N LEU A 122 -4.64 -10.24 -17.25
CA LEU A 122 -4.84 -9.75 -15.88
C LEU A 122 -5.40 -8.32 -15.89
N GLN A 123 -4.75 -7.38 -16.59
CA GLN A 123 -5.22 -5.99 -16.67
C GLN A 123 -6.65 -5.90 -17.22
N ARG A 124 -6.97 -6.65 -18.28
CA ARG A 124 -8.31 -6.68 -18.85
C ARG A 124 -9.36 -7.18 -17.83
N LYS A 125 -8.99 -8.15 -16.98
CA LYS A 125 -9.89 -8.67 -15.94
C LYS A 125 -10.07 -7.66 -14.80
N ILE A 126 -8.99 -7.03 -14.34
CA ILE A 126 -9.04 -5.96 -13.33
C ILE A 126 -9.95 -4.83 -13.79
N ARG A 127 -9.71 -4.28 -14.99
CA ARG A 127 -10.51 -3.17 -15.56
C ARG A 127 -11.99 -3.49 -15.74
N ARG A 128 -12.34 -4.77 -15.87
CA ARG A 128 -13.74 -5.23 -16.02
C ARG A 128 -14.42 -5.54 -14.68
N SER A 129 -13.68 -5.57 -13.58
CA SER A 129 -14.21 -5.93 -12.27
C SER A 129 -14.79 -4.69 -11.57
N LEU A 130 -16.12 -4.53 -11.65
CA LEU A 130 -16.80 -3.46 -10.93
C LEU A 130 -16.71 -3.63 -9.41
N LEU A 131 -16.77 -4.87 -8.91
CA LEU A 131 -16.64 -5.16 -7.49
C LEU A 131 -15.28 -4.73 -6.94
N LEU A 132 -14.20 -5.05 -7.64
CA LEU A 132 -12.86 -4.64 -7.24
C LEU A 132 -12.71 -3.12 -7.25
N ARG A 133 -13.24 -2.47 -8.29
CA ARG A 133 -13.27 -1.01 -8.37
C ARG A 133 -14.03 -0.41 -7.19
N TRP A 134 -15.19 -0.96 -6.83
CA TRP A 134 -15.98 -0.47 -5.70
C TRP A 134 -15.27 -0.68 -4.36
N PHE A 135 -14.63 -1.83 -4.18
CA PHE A 135 -13.97 -2.18 -2.92
C PHE A 135 -12.73 -1.33 -2.61
N LEU A 136 -11.93 -1.02 -3.63
CA LEU A 136 -10.72 -0.21 -3.49
C LEU A 136 -10.99 1.29 -3.60
N ARG A 137 -12.22 1.68 -3.97
CA ARG A 137 -12.57 3.09 -4.15
C ARG A 137 -12.50 3.82 -2.82
N GLY A 138 -11.84 4.99 -2.82
CA GLY A 138 -11.73 5.83 -1.64
C GLY A 138 -10.72 5.35 -0.59
N VAL A 139 -10.06 4.21 -0.81
CA VAL A 139 -8.98 3.76 0.07
C VAL A 139 -7.75 4.62 -0.18
N LEU A 140 -7.39 5.43 0.81
CA LEU A 140 -6.27 6.38 0.77
C LEU A 140 -6.30 7.21 -0.53
N VAL A 141 -7.18 8.19 -0.59
CA VAL A 141 -7.25 9.14 -1.71
C VAL A 141 -6.12 10.15 -1.55
N LEU A 142 -5.25 10.25 -2.55
CA LEU A 142 -4.17 11.24 -2.59
C LEU A 142 -4.42 12.23 -3.72
N ASP A 143 -4.48 13.51 -3.37
CA ASP A 143 -4.55 14.61 -4.33
C ASP A 143 -3.16 15.18 -4.66
N GLN A 144 -3.10 16.18 -5.55
CA GLN A 144 -1.82 16.80 -5.94
C GLN A 144 -1.06 17.39 -4.74
N SER A 145 -1.79 17.99 -3.80
CA SER A 145 -1.22 18.64 -2.63
C SER A 145 -0.60 17.59 -1.70
N ASP A 146 -1.27 16.45 -1.53
CA ASP A 146 -0.74 15.32 -0.75
C ASP A 146 0.56 14.79 -1.37
N LEU A 147 0.59 14.64 -2.70
CA LEU A 147 1.77 14.17 -3.40
C LEU A 147 2.95 15.13 -3.22
N GLU A 148 2.72 16.44 -3.40
CA GLU A 148 3.75 17.47 -3.19
C GLU A 148 4.21 17.53 -1.73
N HIS A 149 3.29 17.41 -0.78
CA HIS A 149 3.61 17.45 0.65
C HIS A 149 4.46 16.26 1.11
N HIS A 150 4.30 15.11 0.44
CA HIS A 150 4.95 13.86 0.79
C HIS A 150 6.05 13.42 -0.19
N ASP A 151 6.39 14.26 -1.17
CA ASP A 151 7.37 13.98 -2.24
C ASP A 151 7.08 12.67 -2.98
N LEU A 152 5.80 12.45 -3.32
CA LEU A 152 5.31 11.25 -3.98
C LEU A 152 5.15 11.45 -5.49
N PRO A 153 5.47 10.43 -6.32
CA PRO A 153 5.21 10.47 -7.75
C PRO A 153 3.73 10.61 -8.12
N GLU A 154 3.44 11.20 -9.29
CA GLU A 154 2.09 11.33 -9.85
C GLU A 154 1.38 9.96 -10.01
N SER A 155 2.13 8.87 -10.15
CA SER A 155 1.59 7.52 -10.24
C SER A 155 0.84 7.04 -8.98
N TYR A 156 0.97 7.76 -7.86
CA TYR A 156 0.26 7.50 -6.60
C TYR A 156 -1.06 8.29 -6.44
N ARG A 157 -1.35 9.24 -7.34
CA ARG A 157 -2.57 10.04 -7.29
C ARG A 157 -3.82 9.16 -7.34
N GLY A 158 -4.86 9.58 -6.63
CA GLY A 158 -6.16 8.90 -6.61
C GLY A 158 -6.24 7.90 -5.47
N ASP A 159 -7.08 6.90 -5.63
CA ASP A 159 -7.29 5.86 -4.61
C ASP A 159 -6.50 4.57 -4.89
N ALA A 160 -6.69 3.56 -4.04
CA ALA A 160 -5.98 2.28 -4.19
C ALA A 160 -6.29 1.56 -5.51
N TYR A 161 -7.45 1.81 -6.13
CA TYR A 161 -7.77 1.24 -7.45
C TYR A 161 -6.96 1.93 -8.56
N ASP A 162 -6.84 3.26 -8.51
CA ASP A 162 -6.02 4.02 -9.45
C ASP A 162 -4.55 3.57 -9.36
N ARG A 163 -4.03 3.42 -8.14
CA ARG A 163 -2.67 2.89 -7.91
C ARG A 163 -2.50 1.46 -8.41
N LEU A 164 -3.49 0.58 -8.21
CA LEU A 164 -3.47 -0.78 -8.76
C LEU A 164 -3.37 -0.75 -10.30
N LEU A 165 -4.12 0.13 -10.98
CA LEU A 165 -4.03 0.26 -12.43
C LEU A 165 -2.63 0.73 -12.86
N SER A 166 -2.06 1.73 -12.18
CA SER A 166 -0.69 2.20 -12.40
C SER A 166 0.35 1.09 -12.20
N MET A 167 0.21 0.27 -11.15
CA MET A 167 1.09 -0.89 -10.90
C MET A 167 1.03 -1.91 -12.04
N VAL A 168 -0.17 -2.22 -12.54
CA VAL A 168 -0.35 -3.22 -13.62
C VAL A 168 0.16 -2.67 -14.96
N GLU A 169 0.04 -1.36 -15.20
CA GLU A 169 0.62 -0.71 -16.38
C GLU A 169 2.15 -0.75 -16.35
N ARG A 170 2.76 -0.44 -15.19
CA ARG A 170 4.21 -0.62 -14.98
C ARG A 170 4.63 -2.09 -15.14
N LEU A 171 3.85 -3.03 -14.61
CA LEU A 171 4.09 -4.46 -14.78
C LEU A 171 4.14 -4.83 -16.27
N GLN A 172 3.15 -4.40 -17.07
CA GLN A 172 3.15 -4.66 -18.51
C GLN A 172 4.34 -4.05 -19.24
N ALA A 173 4.72 -2.82 -18.89
CA ALA A 173 5.91 -2.18 -19.44
C ALA A 173 7.18 -2.98 -19.11
N GLY A 174 7.33 -3.43 -17.86
CA GLY A 174 8.44 -4.27 -17.38
C GLY A 174 8.53 -5.59 -18.13
N VAL A 175 7.42 -6.33 -18.28
CA VAL A 175 7.44 -7.58 -19.06
C VAL A 175 7.74 -7.30 -20.55
N GLY A 176 7.34 -6.13 -21.06
CA GLY A 176 7.70 -5.60 -22.37
C GLY A 176 9.20 -5.39 -22.59
N GLY A 177 10.02 -5.42 -21.54
CA GLY A 177 11.44 -5.08 -21.57
C GLY A 177 11.71 -3.59 -21.32
N GLY A 178 10.68 -2.83 -20.92
CA GLY A 178 10.85 -1.46 -20.44
C GLY A 178 11.57 -1.43 -19.10
N SER A 179 12.39 -0.41 -18.87
CA SER A 179 12.96 -0.18 -17.54
C SER A 179 11.86 0.19 -16.56
N LEU A 180 11.75 -0.53 -15.44
CA LEU A 180 10.92 -0.13 -14.31
C LEU A 180 11.54 1.04 -13.53
N VAL A 181 12.83 1.31 -13.76
CA VAL A 181 13.56 2.44 -13.19
C VAL A 181 13.37 3.61 -14.13
N SER A 182 12.20 4.24 -14.07
CA SER A 182 12.13 5.66 -14.38
C SER A 182 12.53 6.36 -13.08
N GLU A 183 13.54 7.22 -13.09
CA GLU A 183 14.04 7.96 -11.90
C GLU A 183 12.94 8.80 -11.20
N GLN A 184 11.77 8.91 -11.82
CA GLN A 184 10.60 9.64 -11.37
C GLN A 184 9.58 8.79 -10.58
N ASP A 185 9.71 7.46 -10.54
CA ASP A 185 8.83 6.53 -9.80
C ASP A 185 9.54 5.99 -8.54
N GLY A 186 9.97 6.88 -7.65
CA GLY A 186 10.54 6.50 -6.36
C GLY A 186 9.59 5.60 -5.57
N ALA A 187 10.13 4.59 -4.89
CA ALA A 187 9.36 3.80 -3.93
C ALA A 187 8.94 4.70 -2.75
N VAL A 188 7.73 4.50 -2.22
CA VAL A 188 7.26 5.27 -1.06
C VAL A 188 8.19 5.00 0.12
N PRO A 189 8.84 6.03 0.70
CA PRO A 189 9.60 5.88 1.93
C PRO A 189 8.67 5.39 3.05
N TRP A 190 9.10 4.36 3.79
CA TRP A 190 8.28 3.79 4.85
C TRP A 190 8.05 4.77 6.00
N GLU A 191 8.91 5.76 6.14
CA GLU A 191 8.83 6.89 7.06
C GLU A 191 7.62 7.79 6.79
N THR A 192 7.09 7.77 5.56
CA THR A 192 5.92 8.56 5.16
C THR A 192 4.61 7.88 5.53
N LEU A 193 4.62 6.54 5.72
CA LEU A 193 3.41 5.76 6.00
C LEU A 193 2.59 6.26 7.19
N PRO A 194 3.18 6.60 8.36
CA PRO A 194 2.40 7.09 9.49
C PRO A 194 1.52 8.30 9.18
N LYS A 195 2.04 9.23 8.39
CA LYS A 195 1.33 10.45 8.03
C LYS A 195 0.17 10.14 7.08
N LEU A 196 0.38 9.23 6.13
CA LEU A 196 -0.62 8.86 5.12
C LEU A 196 -1.79 8.06 5.72
N ILE A 197 -1.54 7.22 6.72
CA ILE A 197 -2.58 6.35 7.28
C ILE A 197 -3.35 6.97 8.44
N THR A 198 -2.87 8.08 9.00
CA THR A 198 -3.56 8.76 10.09
C THR A 198 -4.90 9.31 9.57
N GLY A 199 -5.98 9.04 10.29
CA GLY A 199 -7.34 9.34 9.89
C GLY A 199 -8.02 8.21 9.09
N LEU A 200 -7.30 7.13 8.73
CA LEU A 200 -7.91 5.97 8.07
C LEU A 200 -8.56 5.03 9.09
N GLU A 201 -9.60 4.33 8.65
CA GLU A 201 -10.16 3.19 9.36
C GLU A 201 -9.21 1.98 9.29
N LEU A 202 -9.06 1.25 10.40
CA LEU A 202 -8.21 0.07 10.53
C LEU A 202 -8.47 -0.97 9.42
N GLY A 203 -9.72 -1.10 8.98
CA GLY A 203 -10.12 -2.01 7.90
C GLY A 203 -9.48 -1.68 6.54
N THR A 204 -9.06 -0.42 6.34
CA THR A 204 -8.48 0.06 5.08
C THR A 204 -6.96 0.18 5.13
N VAL A 205 -6.34 0.23 6.31
CA VAL A 205 -4.89 0.45 6.49
C VAL A 205 -4.07 -0.57 5.71
N ARG A 206 -4.42 -1.86 5.75
CA ARG A 206 -3.68 -2.91 5.02
C ARG A 206 -3.75 -2.72 3.51
N LEU A 207 -4.91 -2.31 2.99
CA LEU A 207 -5.09 -2.02 1.57
C LEU A 207 -4.32 -0.77 1.16
N ALA A 208 -4.35 0.27 2.00
CA ALA A 208 -3.59 1.50 1.80
C ALA A 208 -2.09 1.20 1.70
N VAL A 209 -1.51 0.52 2.69
CA VAL A 209 -0.10 0.12 2.72
C VAL A 209 0.26 -0.75 1.51
N ALA A 210 -0.55 -1.76 1.17
CA ALA A 210 -0.30 -2.61 0.01
C ALA A 210 -0.37 -1.83 -1.33
N SER A 211 -1.24 -0.82 -1.43
CA SER A 211 -1.33 0.03 -2.61
C SER A 211 -0.19 1.04 -2.75
N LEU A 212 0.47 1.39 -1.64
CA LEU A 212 1.64 2.26 -1.64
C LEU A 212 2.93 1.51 -1.94
N ASN A 213 2.99 0.21 -1.66
CA ASN A 213 4.16 -0.64 -1.87
C ASN A 213 5.46 0.02 -1.37
N PRO A 214 5.59 0.25 -0.05
CA PRO A 214 6.74 0.93 0.52
C PRO A 214 8.04 0.20 0.16
N GLY A 215 9.08 0.98 -0.14
CA GLY A 215 10.35 0.45 -0.64
C GLY A 215 11.03 -0.53 0.32
N ALA A 216 11.94 -1.35 -0.23
CA ALA A 216 12.71 -2.31 0.54
C ALA A 216 13.48 -1.62 1.68
N PHE A 217 13.36 -2.18 2.88
CA PHE A 217 13.96 -1.62 4.08
C PHE A 217 15.48 -1.81 4.07
N GLN A 218 16.25 -0.73 4.00
CA GLN A 218 17.70 -0.82 4.09
C GLN A 218 18.10 -1.19 5.53
N THR A 219 18.83 -2.29 5.68
CA THR A 219 19.48 -2.63 6.94
C THR A 219 20.59 -1.61 7.20
N SER A 220 20.46 -0.81 8.27
CA SER A 220 21.53 0.06 8.73
C SER A 220 22.82 -0.73 8.91
N GLN A 221 23.91 -0.20 8.35
CA GLN A 221 25.25 -0.76 8.46
C GLN A 221 25.63 -0.88 9.94
N GLU A 222 26.08 -2.07 10.38
CA GLU A 222 26.53 -2.30 11.75
C GLU A 222 27.54 -1.22 12.19
N VAL A 223 27.22 -0.51 13.28
CA VAL A 223 28.21 0.27 14.02
C VAL A 223 29.19 -0.74 14.61
N ARG A 224 30.34 -0.89 13.96
CA ARG A 224 31.47 -1.63 14.51
C ARG A 224 31.91 -0.91 15.79
N HIS A 225 31.55 -1.46 16.94
CA HIS A 225 32.25 -1.14 18.18
C HIS A 225 33.68 -1.70 18.06
N ALA A 226 34.64 -0.79 17.99
CA ALA A 226 36.06 -1.05 18.15
C ALA A 226 36.41 -1.18 19.64
#